data_AF-A0AAU8M885-F1
#
_entry.id   AF-A0AAU8M885-F1
#
_cell.length_a   1.000
_cell.length_b   1.000
_cell.length_c   1.000
_cell.angle_alpha   90.00
_cell.angle_beta   90.00
_cell.angle_gamma   90.00
#
_symmetry.space_group_name_H-M   'P 1'
#
loop_
_entity.id
_entity.type
_entity.pdbx_description
1 polymer ?
#
loop_
_entity_poly.entity_id
_entity_poly.type
_entity_poly.pdbx_seq_one_letter_code
_entity_poly.pdbx_strand_id
1 'polypeptide(L)'
;MYQLVENVFYHCEKSDVVSGIQTVLEDLSIPNGVRYWSTQAAAAFPDDALRNGLSLSLASSNEDIREAAGVAFEIIGTEKP
;
A
#
# COMPACT_ATOMS: atom_id res chain seq x y z
N MET A 1 -15.53 -6.62 0.14
CA MET A 1 -15.17 -5.18 0.18
C MET A 1 -13.88 -4.95 -0.62
N TYR A 2 -12.80 -5.70 -0.37
CA TYR A 2 -11.56 -5.71 -1.19
C TYR A 2 -11.78 -5.73 -2.71
N GLN A 3 -12.51 -6.73 -3.22
CA GLN A 3 -12.74 -6.87 -4.66
C GLN A 3 -13.39 -5.64 -5.31
N LEU A 4 -14.22 -4.87 -4.59
CA LEU A 4 -14.87 -3.69 -5.16
C LEU A 4 -13.91 -2.52 -5.33
N VAL A 5 -13.01 -2.30 -4.36
CA VAL A 5 -12.02 -1.22 -4.40
C VAL A 5 -10.92 -1.55 -5.40
N GLU A 6 -10.44 -2.80 -5.39
CA GLU A 6 -9.47 -3.28 -6.38
C GLU A 6 -10.02 -3.20 -7.81
N ASN A 7 -11.29 -3.59 -8.03
CA ASN A 7 -11.93 -3.47 -9.35
C ASN A 7 -11.99 -2.04 -9.86
N VAL A 8 -12.18 -1.05 -8.98
CA VAL A 8 -12.12 0.37 -9.36
C VAL A 8 -10.70 0.74 -9.77
N PHE A 9 -9.70 0.33 -8.99
CA PHE A 9 -8.31 0.63 -9.30
C PHE A 9 -7.83 -0.04 -10.60
N TYR A 10 -8.30 -1.23 -10.92
CA TYR A 10 -8.00 -1.90 -12.20
C TYR A 10 -8.60 -1.19 -13.43
N HIS A 11 -9.49 -0.21 -13.25
CA HIS A 11 -10.00 0.63 -14.33
C HIS A 11 -9.24 1.96 -14.46
N CYS A 12 -8.28 2.23 -13.58
CA CYS A 12 -7.41 3.38 -13.62
C CYS A 12 -6.04 3.01 -14.24
N GLU A 13 -5.30 4.01 -14.70
CA GLU A 13 -3.90 3.84 -15.07
C GLU A 13 -3.09 3.41 -13.84
N LYS A 14 -2.27 2.34 -13.97
CA LYS A 14 -1.49 1.78 -12.84
C LYS A 14 -0.64 2.87 -12.17
N SER A 15 -0.03 3.76 -12.96
CA SER A 15 0.81 4.85 -12.46
C SER A 15 0.05 5.80 -11.54
N ASP A 16 -1.21 6.10 -11.87
CA ASP A 16 -2.04 7.03 -11.10
C ASP A 16 -2.45 6.39 -9.77
N VAL A 17 -2.79 5.10 -9.80
CA VAL A 17 -3.10 4.32 -8.58
C VAL A 17 -1.88 4.25 -7.67
N VAL A 18 -0.71 3.89 -8.19
CA VAL A 18 0.54 3.83 -7.43
C VAL A 18 0.88 5.19 -6.82
N SER A 19 0.77 6.28 -7.59
CA SER A 19 1.02 7.63 -7.09
C SER A 19 0.05 8.04 -5.97
N GLY A 20 -1.23 7.69 -6.10
CA GLY A 20 -2.24 7.93 -5.06
C GLY A 20 -1.95 7.15 -3.78
N ILE A 21 -1.62 5.85 -3.89
CA ILE A 21 -1.25 5.02 -2.75
C ILE A 21 0.01 5.57 -2.07
N GLN A 22 1.04 5.92 -2.85
CA GLN A 22 2.27 6.50 -2.35
C GLN A 22 2.00 7.74 -1.50
N THR A 23 1.21 8.67 -2.04
CA THR A 23 0.86 9.93 -1.36
C THR A 23 0.24 9.66 0.02
N VAL A 24 -0.67 8.70 0.10
CA VAL A 24 -1.34 8.35 1.37
C VAL A 24 -0.37 7.65 2.34
N LEU A 25 0.47 6.75 1.86
CA LEU A 25 1.40 6.01 2.72
C LEU A 25 2.52 6.91 3.27
N GLU A 26 2.91 7.95 2.55
CA GLU A 26 3.96 8.88 2.99
C GLU A 26 3.43 10.02 3.89
N ASP A 27 2.12 10.27 3.90
CA ASP A 27 1.50 11.27 4.78
C ASP A 27 1.17 10.72 6.18
N LEU A 28 2.02 11.03 7.17
CA LEU A 28 1.87 10.60 8.56
C LEU A 28 0.66 11.21 9.28
N SER A 29 -0.02 12.21 8.70
CA SER A 29 -1.24 12.80 9.27
C SER A 29 -2.51 11.98 8.97
N ILE A 30 -2.42 11.01 8.04
CA ILE A 30 -3.54 10.19 7.62
C ILE A 30 -4.02 9.27 8.77
N PRO A 31 -5.35 9.17 8.99
CA PRO A 31 -5.91 8.26 9.98
C PRO A 31 -5.52 6.79 9.74
N ASN A 32 -5.28 6.05 10.83
CA ASN A 32 -4.87 4.64 10.78
C ASN A 32 -5.74 3.76 9.87
N GLY A 33 -7.06 3.97 9.85
CA GLY A 33 -7.94 3.19 8.98
C GLY A 33 -7.63 3.39 7.49
N VAL A 34 -7.43 4.64 7.07
CA VAL A 34 -7.10 4.97 5.66
C VAL A 34 -5.70 4.46 5.31
N ARG A 35 -4.75 4.61 6.24
CA ARG A 35 -3.40 4.06 6.10
C ARG A 35 -3.43 2.54 5.95
N TYR A 36 -4.13 1.83 6.82
CA TYR A 36 -4.30 0.38 6.78
C TYR A 36 -4.83 -0.11 5.42
N TRP A 37 -5.91 0.50 4.91
CA TRP A 37 -6.46 0.13 3.60
C TRP A 37 -5.49 0.42 2.46
N SER A 38 -4.75 1.52 2.52
CA SER A 38 -3.74 1.87 1.51
C SER A 38 -2.53 0.94 1.56
N THR A 39 -2.11 0.51 2.75
CA THR A 39 -1.05 -0.47 2.94
C THR A 39 -1.43 -1.82 2.32
N GLN A 40 -2.70 -2.23 2.46
CA GLN A 40 -3.18 -3.43 1.81
C GLN A 40 -3.33 -3.27 0.30
N ALA A 41 -3.79 -2.11 -0.18
CA ALA A 41 -3.85 -1.84 -1.63
C ALA A 41 -2.47 -1.94 -2.28
N ALA A 42 -1.40 -1.54 -1.59
CA ALA A 42 -0.03 -1.66 -2.10
C ALA A 42 0.37 -3.11 -2.44
N ALA A 43 -0.20 -4.12 -1.77
CA ALA A 43 0.04 -5.53 -2.11
C ALA A 43 -0.54 -5.93 -3.48
N ALA A 44 -1.63 -5.29 -3.91
CA ALA A 44 -2.24 -5.53 -5.23
C ALA A 44 -1.55 -4.75 -6.36
N PHE A 45 -0.77 -3.72 -6.02
CA PHE A 45 -0.03 -2.88 -6.95
C PHE A 45 1.46 -2.88 -6.60
N PRO A 46 2.16 -4.03 -6.72
CA PRO A 46 3.58 -4.07 -6.44
C PRO A 46 4.31 -3.10 -7.36
N ASP A 47 4.99 -2.16 -6.72
CA ASP A 47 5.77 -1.10 -7.36
C ASP A 47 6.82 -0.59 -6.37
N ASP A 48 8.07 -0.46 -6.82
CA ASP A 48 9.17 -0.02 -5.99
C ASP A 48 8.96 1.40 -5.42
N ALA A 49 8.15 2.23 -6.08
CA ALA A 49 7.78 3.57 -5.57
C ALA A 49 7.06 3.52 -4.21
N LEU A 50 6.42 2.39 -3.87
CA LEU A 50 5.68 2.23 -2.61
C LEU A 50 6.57 1.85 -1.41
N ARG A 51 7.83 1.49 -1.64
CA ARG A 51 8.71 0.97 -0.57
C ARG A 51 8.86 1.94 0.59
N ASN A 52 9.03 3.24 0.32
CA ASN A 52 9.21 4.23 1.37
C ASN A 52 7.97 4.35 2.27
N GLY A 53 6.79 4.50 1.67
CA GLY A 53 5.51 4.52 2.39
C GLY A 53 5.21 3.23 3.15
N LEU A 54 5.59 2.07 2.60
CA LEU A 54 5.49 0.79 3.30
C LEU A 54 6.46 0.69 4.48
N SER A 55 7.69 1.22 4.37
CA SER A 55 8.63 1.28 5.51
C SER A 55 8.08 2.08 6.68
N LEU A 56 7.38 3.19 6.39
CA LEU A 56 6.67 3.96 7.42
C LEU A 56 5.53 3.13 8.07
N SER A 57 4.85 2.33 7.27
CA SER A 57 3.77 1.46 7.75
C SER A 57 4.30 0.29 8.62
N LEU A 58 5.48 -0.27 8.28
CA LEU A 58 6.18 -1.25 9.14
C LEU A 58 6.58 -0.68 10.50
N ALA A 59 6.87 0.61 10.57
CA ALA A 59 7.22 1.31 11.82
C ALA A 59 5.99 1.77 12.63
N SER A 60 4.77 1.50 12.15
CA SER A 60 3.51 1.92 12.80
C SER A 60 3.35 1.33 14.21
N SER A 61 2.78 2.09 15.13
CA SER A 61 2.38 1.55 16.44
C SER A 61 1.16 0.61 16.35
N ASN A 62 0.38 0.70 15.28
CA ASN A 62 -0.77 -0.18 15.02
C ASN A 62 -0.29 -1.50 14.39
N GLU A 63 -0.62 -2.62 15.03
CA GLU A 63 -0.19 -3.96 14.63
C GLU A 63 -0.74 -4.39 13.26
N ASP A 64 -2.03 -4.17 13.00
CA ASP A 64 -2.67 -4.51 11.73
C ASP A 64 -1.98 -3.83 10.54
N ILE A 65 -1.55 -2.57 10.71
CA ILE A 65 -0.80 -1.82 9.69
C ILE A 65 0.58 -2.44 9.47
N ARG A 66 1.28 -2.84 10.54
CA ARG A 66 2.60 -3.48 10.41
C ARG A 66 2.52 -4.82 9.70
N GLU A 67 1.54 -5.65 10.07
CA GLU A 67 1.34 -6.96 9.45
C GLU A 67 1.02 -6.82 7.96
N ALA A 68 0.08 -5.93 7.60
CA ALA A 68 -0.24 -5.63 6.22
C ALA A 68 0.98 -5.14 5.43
N ALA A 69 1.81 -4.28 6.05
CA ALA A 69 3.02 -3.77 5.41
C ALA A 69 4.06 -4.87 5.17
N GLY A 70 4.18 -5.83 6.10
CA GLY A 70 5.04 -7.01 5.92
C GLY A 70 4.66 -7.82 4.69
N VAL A 71 3.37 -8.14 4.55
CA VAL A 71 2.85 -8.88 3.38
C VAL A 71 3.11 -8.10 2.08
N ALA A 72 2.83 -6.80 2.05
CA ALA A 72 3.07 -5.98 0.86
C ALA A 72 4.56 -5.91 0.48
N PHE A 73 5.46 -5.85 1.46
CA PHE A 73 6.90 -5.88 1.23
C PHE A 73 7.39 -7.20 0.65
N GLU A 74 6.88 -8.33 1.15
CA GLU A 74 7.20 -9.65 0.62
C GLU A 74 6.82 -9.73 -0.87
N ILE A 75 5.62 -9.25 -1.22
CA ILE A 75 5.13 -9.26 -2.60
C ILE A 75 6.03 -8.42 -3.51
N ILE A 76 6.35 -7.18 -3.12
CA ILE A 76 7.27 -6.31 -3.88
C ILE A 76 8.67 -6.94 -4.01
N GLY A 77 9.14 -7.64 -2.99
CA GLY A 77 10.44 -8.34 -3.01
C GLY A 77 10.48 -9.61 -3.86
N THR A 78 9.31 -10.19 -4.19
CA THR A 78 9.21 -11.44 -4.99
C THR A 78 9.13 -11.20 -6.50
N GLU A 79 8.84 -9.99 -6.96
CA GLU A 79 8.99 -9.61 -8.37
C GLU A 79 10.49 -9.45 -8.71
N LYS A 80 11.15 -10.56 -9.04
CA LYS A 80 12.48 -10.52 -9.67
C LYS A 80 12.35 -9.98 -11.11
N PRO A 81 13.39 -9.28 -11.64
CA PRO A 81 13.40 -8.73 -13.00
C PRO A 81 13.26 -9.80 -14.08
#